data_AF-A0A838VRY7-F1
#
_entry.id   AF-A0A838VRY7-F1
#
_cell.length_a   1.000
_cell.length_b   1.000
_cell.length_c   1.000
_cell.angle_alpha   90.00
_cell.angle_beta   90.00
_cell.angle_gamma   90.00
#
_symmetry.space_group_name_H-M   'P 1'
#
loop_
_entity.id
_entity.type
_entity.pdbx_description
1 polymer ?
#
loop_
_entity_poly.entity_id
_entity_poly.type
_entity_poly.pdbx_seq_one_letter_code
_entity_poly.pdbx_strand_id
1 'polypeptide(L)'
;PVWFPVNYIMIESLQKFHHYLGDDFQVEYPTGSGKLMHLGQVAADIAQRLVSTFLKDASGRRPIYGGTETFQSNPHWQDLILFNEYFHGDNGAGLGASHQTGWTGVVAELIQQYAELQGKKSV
;
A
#
# COMPACT_ATOMS: atom_id res chain seq x y z
N PRO A 1 0.36 -1.58 13.95
CA PRO A 1 0.55 -0.32 13.19
C PRO A 1 1.27 -0.63 11.87
N VAL A 2 0.88 0.04 10.78
CA VAL A 2 1.48 -0.11 9.45
C VAL A 2 2.48 1.02 9.23
N TRP A 3 3.71 0.67 8.87
CA TRP A 3 4.80 1.62 8.62
C TRP A 3 5.31 1.45 7.19
N PHE A 4 5.31 2.54 6.42
CA PHE A 4 5.73 2.52 5.01
C PHE A 4 7.16 2.02 4.79
N PRO A 5 8.21 2.48 5.51
CA PRO A 5 9.57 2.01 5.23
C PRO A 5 9.77 0.50 5.46
N VAL A 6 9.14 -0.06 6.49
CA VAL A 6 9.23 -1.52 6.76
C VAL A 6 8.50 -2.31 5.68
N ASN A 7 7.31 -1.86 5.27
CA ASN A 7 6.57 -2.51 4.21
C ASN A 7 7.29 -2.40 2.86
N TYR A 8 7.92 -1.26 2.58
CA TYR A 8 8.72 -1.06 1.38
C TYR A 8 9.87 -2.07 1.28
N ILE A 9 10.66 -2.22 2.35
CA ILE A 9 11.76 -3.22 2.40
C ILE A 9 11.22 -4.64 2.22
N MET A 10 10.04 -4.94 2.79
CA MET A 10 9.40 -6.24 2.62
C MET A 10 9.00 -6.50 1.16
N ILE A 11 8.40 -5.51 0.48
CA ILE A 11 8.05 -5.57 -0.94
C ILE A 11 9.29 -5.79 -1.81
N GLU A 12 10.34 -5.01 -1.61
CA GLU A 12 11.63 -5.16 -2.31
C GLU A 12 12.23 -6.55 -2.12
N SER A 13 12.17 -7.07 -0.89
CA SER A 13 12.68 -8.41 -0.57
C SER A 13 11.87 -9.48 -1.30
N LEU A 14 10.55 -9.39 -1.31
CA LEU A 14 9.67 -10.33 -2.02
C LEU A 14 9.93 -10.31 -3.53
N GLN A 15 10.10 -9.13 -4.13
CA GLN A 15 10.44 -9.01 -5.54
C GLN A 15 11.82 -9.64 -5.85
N LYS A 16 12.82 -9.40 -5.00
CA LYS A 16 14.15 -9.99 -5.14
C LYS A 16 14.12 -11.52 -5.05
N PHE A 17 13.36 -12.07 -4.10
CA PHE A 17 13.21 -13.52 -3.98
C PHE A 17 12.39 -14.10 -5.14
N HIS A 18 11.36 -13.41 -5.62
CA HIS A 18 10.63 -13.79 -6.82
C HIS A 18 11.54 -13.88 -8.04
N HIS A 19 12.41 -12.88 -8.24
CA HIS A 19 13.38 -12.90 -9.34
C HIS A 19 14.29 -14.14 -9.32
N TYR A 20 14.63 -14.64 -8.13
CA TYR A 20 15.47 -15.84 -7.99
C TYR A 20 14.67 -17.16 -8.07
N LEU A 21 13.49 -17.22 -7.43
CA LEU A 21 12.70 -18.44 -7.27
C LEU A 21 11.70 -18.69 -8.41
N GLY A 22 11.36 -17.66 -9.19
CA GLY A 22 10.39 -17.74 -10.27
C GLY A 22 8.94 -17.91 -9.80
N ASP A 23 8.07 -18.24 -10.75
CA ASP A 23 6.61 -18.34 -10.53
C ASP A 23 6.17 -19.68 -9.89
N ASP A 24 7.04 -20.69 -9.92
CA ASP A 24 6.79 -22.02 -9.37
C ASP A 24 6.82 -22.04 -7.84
N PHE A 25 7.60 -21.14 -7.23
CA PHE A 25 7.61 -20.99 -5.78
C PHE A 25 6.40 -20.16 -5.33
N GLN A 26 5.45 -20.84 -4.69
CA GLN A 26 4.19 -20.24 -4.25
C GLN A 26 4.01 -20.36 -2.74
N VAL A 27 3.37 -19.35 -2.17
CA VAL A 27 2.99 -19.28 -0.76
C VAL A 27 1.50 -19.01 -0.65
N GLU A 28 0.90 -19.43 0.46
CA GLU A 28 -0.48 -19.07 0.76
C GLU A 28 -0.57 -17.59 1.14
N TYR A 29 -1.38 -16.82 0.41
CA TYR A 29 -1.58 -15.40 0.67
C TYR A 29 -3.01 -14.92 0.32
N PRO A 30 -3.72 -14.27 1.27
CA PRO A 30 -3.37 -14.13 2.69
C PRO A 30 -3.35 -15.48 3.41
N THR A 31 -2.61 -15.58 4.52
CA THR A 31 -2.55 -16.81 5.33
C THR A 31 -3.95 -17.28 5.74
N GLY A 32 -4.25 -18.57 5.56
CA GLY A 32 -5.56 -19.17 5.83
C GLY A 32 -6.62 -18.97 4.73
N SER A 33 -6.28 -18.39 3.58
CA SER A 33 -7.20 -18.21 2.45
C SER A 33 -7.29 -19.40 1.49
N GLY A 34 -6.34 -20.34 1.55
CA GLY A 34 -6.16 -21.41 0.56
C GLY A 34 -5.65 -20.93 -0.80
N LYS A 35 -5.42 -19.62 -0.99
CA LYS A 35 -4.97 -19.04 -2.26
C LYS A 35 -3.45 -19.05 -2.34
N LEU A 36 -2.91 -19.81 -3.29
CA LEU A 36 -1.47 -19.82 -3.59
C LEU A 36 -1.13 -18.69 -4.57
N MET A 37 -0.08 -17.94 -4.24
CA MET A 37 0.45 -16.83 -5.04
C MET A 37 1.97 -16.90 -5.06
N HIS A 38 2.59 -16.60 -6.20
CA HIS A 38 4.05 -16.43 -6.24
C HIS A 38 4.46 -15.11 -5.58
N LEU A 39 5.72 -14.99 -5.17
CA LEU A 39 6.17 -13.86 -4.34
C LEU A 39 5.99 -12.48 -5.03
N GLY A 40 6.10 -12.41 -6.36
CA GLY A 40 5.86 -11.18 -7.11
C GLY A 40 4.39 -10.71 -7.04
N GLN A 41 3.44 -11.65 -7.05
CA GLN A 41 2.02 -11.35 -6.84
C GLN A 41 1.74 -10.86 -5.42
N VAL A 42 2.38 -11.48 -4.42
CA VAL A 42 2.26 -11.06 -3.02
C VAL A 42 2.81 -9.63 -2.84
N ALA A 43 3.97 -9.33 -3.42
CA ALA A 43 4.56 -7.99 -3.39
C ALA A 43 3.63 -6.96 -4.04
N ALA A 44 3.05 -7.28 -5.20
CA ALA A 44 2.12 -6.40 -5.91
C ALA A 44 0.83 -6.13 -5.10
N ASP A 45 0.28 -7.14 -4.44
CA ASP A 45 -0.92 -7.00 -3.61
C ASP A 45 -0.66 -6.10 -2.39
N ILE A 46 0.46 -6.31 -1.68
CA ILE A 46 0.83 -5.47 -0.53
C ILE A 46 1.05 -4.01 -0.99
N ALA A 47 1.77 -3.80 -2.09
CA ALA A 47 1.97 -2.46 -2.66
C ALA A 47 0.64 -1.79 -3.00
N GLN A 48 -0.27 -2.50 -3.67
CA GLN A 48 -1.61 -2.01 -4.01
C GLN A 48 -2.39 -1.60 -2.76
N ARG A 49 -2.38 -2.43 -1.72
CA ARG A 49 -3.09 -2.16 -0.46
C ARG A 49 -2.55 -0.91 0.23
N LEU A 50 -1.23 -0.71 0.25
CA LEU A 50 -0.61 0.49 0.81
C LEU A 50 -1.01 1.75 0.02
N VAL A 51 -0.89 1.71 -1.31
CA VAL A 51 -1.29 2.83 -2.18
C VAL A 51 -2.78 3.14 -2.01
N SER A 52 -3.63 2.11 -1.91
CA SER A 52 -5.07 2.29 -1.79
C SER A 52 -5.50 3.08 -0.56
N THR A 53 -4.68 3.12 0.50
CA THR A 53 -4.99 3.92 1.69
C THR A 53 -5.10 5.41 1.40
N PHE A 54 -4.37 5.89 0.39
CA PHE A 54 -4.38 7.27 -0.08
C PHE A 54 -5.49 7.57 -1.08
N LEU A 55 -6.19 6.56 -1.60
CA LEU A 55 -7.23 6.73 -2.63
C LEU A 55 -8.62 6.83 -2.01
N LYS A 56 -9.55 7.46 -2.73
CA LYS A 56 -10.97 7.42 -2.36
C LYS A 56 -11.51 6.03 -2.71
N ASP A 57 -12.23 5.42 -1.77
CA ASP A 57 -12.94 4.17 -2.00
C ASP A 57 -14.31 4.40 -2.70
N ALA A 58 -15.12 3.35 -2.81
CA ALA A 58 -16.45 3.42 -3.41
C ALA A 58 -17.42 4.34 -2.66
N SER A 59 -17.16 4.65 -1.38
CA SER A 59 -17.92 5.60 -0.59
C SER A 59 -17.40 7.04 -0.72
N GLY A 60 -16.35 7.25 -1.52
CA GLY A 60 -15.70 8.54 -1.69
C GLY A 60 -14.76 8.91 -0.54
N ARG A 61 -14.47 8.00 0.38
CA ARG A 61 -13.67 8.24 1.59
C ARG A 61 -12.25 7.72 1.42
N ARG A 62 -11.27 8.38 2.03
CA ARG A 62 -9.87 7.93 2.06
C ARG A 62 -9.56 7.26 3.40
N PRO A 63 -9.01 6.04 3.42
CA PRO A 63 -8.59 5.38 4.66
C PRO A 63 -7.65 6.23 5.52
N ILE A 64 -6.68 6.95 4.93
CA ILE A 64 -5.73 7.80 5.67
C ILE A 64 -6.40 8.83 6.60
N TYR A 65 -7.62 9.28 6.32
CA TYR A 65 -8.30 10.26 7.16
C TYR A 65 -9.19 9.63 8.24
N GLY A 66 -9.40 8.31 8.20
CA GLY A 66 -10.20 7.56 9.16
C GLY A 66 -11.58 8.21 9.39
N GLY A 67 -11.90 8.47 10.66
CA GLY A 67 -13.13 9.12 11.10
C GLY A 67 -13.13 10.66 11.03
N THR A 68 -12.09 11.30 10.48
CA THR A 68 -11.98 12.76 10.51
C THR A 68 -12.78 13.40 9.38
N GLU A 69 -14.06 13.69 9.64
CA GLU A 69 -15.03 14.16 8.61
C GLU A 69 -14.58 15.40 7.84
N THR A 70 -13.86 16.33 8.49
CA THR A 70 -13.31 17.52 7.84
C THR A 70 -12.42 17.17 6.65
N PHE A 71 -11.53 16.18 6.80
CA PHE A 71 -10.65 15.76 5.72
C PHE A 71 -11.32 14.77 4.75
N GLN A 72 -12.45 14.17 5.13
CA GLN A 72 -13.17 13.27 4.23
C GLN A 72 -14.08 14.02 3.25
N SER A 73 -14.79 15.03 3.74
CA SER A 73 -15.94 15.60 3.03
C SER A 73 -15.81 17.08 2.69
N ASN A 74 -14.93 17.84 3.34
CA ASN A 74 -14.84 19.27 3.10
C ASN A 74 -14.13 19.54 1.74
N PRO A 75 -14.78 20.26 0.79
CA PRO A 75 -14.22 20.52 -0.53
C PRO A 75 -12.86 21.22 -0.53
N HIS A 76 -12.55 21.99 0.52
CA HIS A 76 -11.29 22.72 0.63
C HIS A 76 -10.15 21.88 1.21
N TRP A 77 -10.45 20.74 1.85
CA TRP A 77 -9.48 19.96 2.60
C TRP A 77 -9.33 18.52 2.10
N GLN A 78 -10.36 17.96 1.45
CA GLN A 78 -10.43 16.54 1.08
C GLN A 78 -9.33 16.02 0.15
N ASP A 79 -8.67 16.93 -0.57
CA ASP A 79 -7.60 16.61 -1.51
C ASP A 79 -6.23 17.16 -1.05
N LEU A 80 -6.15 17.70 0.17
CA LEU A 80 -4.89 18.05 0.83
C LEU A 80 -4.32 16.82 1.54
N ILE A 81 -3.69 15.94 0.74
CA ILE A 81 -3.21 14.64 1.20
C ILE A 81 -2.12 14.79 2.25
N LEU A 82 -2.37 14.22 3.43
CA LEU A 82 -1.42 14.21 4.54
C LEU A 82 -0.56 12.95 4.50
N PHE A 83 0.70 13.12 4.88
CA PHE A 83 1.65 12.04 5.09
C PHE A 83 1.84 11.88 6.59
N ASN A 84 1.36 10.76 7.13
CA ASN A 84 1.45 10.44 8.54
C ASN A 84 2.65 9.52 8.82
N GLU A 85 3.08 9.49 10.08
CA GLU A 85 4.18 8.65 10.57
C GLU A 85 3.89 7.16 10.40
N TYR A 86 2.71 6.72 10.80
CA TYR A 86 2.23 5.34 10.67
C TYR A 86 0.71 5.29 10.48
N PHE A 87 0.20 4.09 10.18
CA PHE A 87 -1.21 3.88 9.87
C PHE A 87 -1.82 2.81 10.77
N HIS A 88 -3.11 2.94 11.07
CA HIS A 88 -3.84 1.95 11.84
C HIS A 88 -4.01 0.65 11.04
N GLY A 89 -3.79 -0.50 11.67
CA GLY A 89 -3.79 -1.80 10.97
C GLY A 89 -5.14 -2.20 10.41
N ASP A 90 -6.22 -1.86 11.12
CA ASP A 90 -7.57 -2.33 10.76
C ASP A 90 -8.29 -1.45 9.74
N ASN A 91 -8.03 -0.13 9.76
CA ASN A 91 -8.80 0.83 8.96
C ASN A 91 -7.94 1.79 8.13
N GLY A 92 -6.61 1.70 8.22
CA GLY A 92 -5.69 2.52 7.42
C GLY A 92 -5.61 3.99 7.82
N ALA A 93 -6.20 4.41 8.95
CA ALA A 93 -6.12 5.80 9.42
C ALA A 93 -4.68 6.23 9.67
N GLY A 94 -4.29 7.41 9.16
CA GLY A 94 -3.00 8.02 9.42
C GLY A 94 -2.91 8.55 10.84
N LEU A 95 -1.82 8.21 11.53
CA LEU A 95 -1.59 8.47 12.95
C LEU A 95 -0.17 9.00 13.19
N GLY A 96 0.07 9.51 14.40
CA GLY A 96 1.36 10.11 14.77
C GLY A 96 1.57 11.48 14.11
N ALA A 97 2.84 11.86 13.91
CA ALA A 97 3.17 13.14 13.31
C ALA A 97 2.57 13.28 11.89
N SER A 98 1.87 14.39 11.64
CA SER A 98 1.47 14.80 10.29
C SER A 98 2.63 15.50 9.57
N HIS A 99 2.64 15.47 8.24
CA HIS A 99 3.72 15.98 7.37
C HIS A 99 5.04 15.18 7.43
N GLN A 100 4.98 13.89 7.72
CA GLN A 100 6.10 12.96 7.53
C GLN A 100 6.27 12.59 6.05
N THR A 101 6.52 13.59 5.19
CA THR A 101 6.95 13.37 3.79
C THR A 101 8.37 12.76 3.70
N GLY A 102 8.97 12.43 4.85
CA GLY A 102 10.15 11.56 4.93
C GLY A 102 9.81 10.14 4.46
N TRP A 103 9.80 9.17 5.38
CA TRP A 103 9.69 7.76 4.98
C TRP A 103 8.35 7.36 4.35
N THR A 104 7.26 8.10 4.59
CA THR A 104 5.96 7.81 3.95
C THR A 104 5.94 8.27 2.50
N GLY A 105 6.85 9.17 2.09
CA GLY A 105 7.02 9.61 0.71
C GLY A 105 7.38 8.47 -0.27
N VAL A 106 7.89 7.34 0.24
CA VAL A 106 8.18 6.13 -0.55
C VAL A 106 6.94 5.54 -1.24
N VAL A 107 5.73 5.97 -0.87
CA VAL A 107 4.51 5.61 -1.61
C VAL A 107 4.58 6.00 -3.08
N ALA A 108 5.31 7.06 -3.45
CA ALA A 108 5.49 7.44 -4.86
C ALA A 108 6.20 6.34 -5.66
N GLU A 109 7.23 5.73 -5.08
CA GLU A 109 7.95 4.59 -5.66
C GLU A 109 7.02 3.38 -5.77
N LEU A 110 6.23 3.09 -4.73
CA LEU A 110 5.26 2.00 -4.76
C LEU A 110 4.21 2.16 -5.88
N ILE A 111 3.78 3.40 -6.17
CA ILE A 111 2.86 3.69 -7.28
C ILE A 111 3.52 3.34 -8.61
N GLN A 112 4.77 3.75 -8.83
CA GLN A 112 5.52 3.44 -10.04
C GLN A 112 5.70 1.92 -10.20
N GLN A 113 6.21 1.24 -9.18
CA GLN A 113 6.44 -0.20 -9.22
C GLN A 113 5.15 -0.97 -9.47
N TYR A 114 4.05 -0.57 -8.83
CA TYR A 114 2.76 -1.19 -9.06
C TYR A 114 2.34 -1.07 -10.54
N ALA A 115 2.50 0.12 -11.14
CA ALA A 115 2.19 0.31 -12.56
C ALA A 115 3.06 -0.59 -13.47
N GLU A 116 4.35 -0.70 -13.19
CA GLU A 116 5.28 -1.56 -13.95
C GLU A 116 4.94 -3.05 -13.83
N LEU A 117 4.54 -3.51 -12.64
CA LEU A 117 4.13 -4.90 -12.40
C LEU A 117 2.82 -5.25 -13.12
N GLN A 118 1.88 -4.30 -13.27
CA GLN A 118 0.68 -4.52 -14.07
C GLN A 118 0.98 -4.47 -15.59
N GLY A 119 1.88 -3.59 -16.02
CA GLY A 119 2.31 -3.49 -17.41
C GLY A 119 2.93 -4.78 -17.95
N LYS A 120 3.71 -5.50 -17.12
CA LYS A 120 4.30 -6.80 -17.48
C LYS A 120 3.27 -7.93 -17.67
N LYS A 121 2.03 -7.79 -17.21
CA LYS A 121 0.95 -8.77 -17.48
C LYS A 121 0.30 -8.63 -18.85
N SER A 122 0.59 -7.55 -19.59
CA SER A 122 -0.11 -7.17 -20.82
C SER A 122 0.69 -7.38 -22.11
N VAL A 123 1.78 -8.18 -22.06
CA VAL A 123 2.63 -8.50 -23.22
C VAL A 123 2.74 -10.02 -23.39
#